data_AF-A0AAV1V7T1-F1
#
_entry.id   AF-A0AAV1V7T1-F1
#
_cell.length_a   1.000
_cell.length_b   1.000
_cell.length_c   1.000
_cell.angle_alpha   90.00
_cell.angle_beta   90.00
_cell.angle_gamma   90.00
#
_symmetry.space_group_name_H-M   'P 1'
#
loop_
_entity.id
_entity.type
_entity.pdbx_description
1 polymer ?
#
loop_
_entity_poly.entity_id
_entity_poly.type
_entity_poly.pdbx_seq_one_letter_code
_entity_poly.pdbx_strand_id
1 'polypeptide(L)'
;MDGRHSKQGYSVTTLFDLFALGTRRYEDAVAFSFFLIALAAVDTAAQATGQEVEILVGAGLDPGLGEGIYVLHFTHFNLPESDRLVLWPSEDPETTPAVAVLSGKNATGNFHSTAISGIGVVLELFKTPVSDQSSSTSCRGFTVDRLLFTPKELVDEAQHLQVAVKVPLTNLSNTTDTNDNDHINNESLCGADESVEAACAPSATNSAEGAIMLAKSQPVARLSIIKDNGMVIAYCTGWLLGCEGHLITNQHCIGNNQDALNTKVEFLAQSTSCKGGETCDSQGGCPGPIGVTSPTLVAVSEELDYAVVRLGINDSIADYSGLYEKTSGYLQFRASGAVPKESIYIPQHPLGYGKRIAWLYNGQPGRVESLTVTECREDDVGYYIDTQEGASGSPILGTSDHNVIAMHHCGGCLNGGIPAQSIIEDLTTKGVLPKCSVAT
;
A
#
# COMPACT_ATOMS: atom_id res chain seq x y z
N MET A 1 -46.18 -27.37 10.11
CA MET A 1 -45.09 -26.58 9.52
C MET A 1 -44.13 -26.25 10.64
N ASP A 2 -43.04 -27.00 10.77
CA ASP A 2 -41.78 -26.50 11.32
C ASP A 2 -40.70 -27.54 11.02
N GLY A 3 -39.87 -27.25 10.02
CA GLY A 3 -38.84 -28.15 9.51
C GLY A 3 -37.55 -28.00 10.31
N ARG A 4 -37.40 -28.82 11.35
CA ARG A 4 -36.12 -29.00 12.05
C ARG A 4 -35.15 -29.74 11.13
N HIS A 5 -34.23 -29.04 10.47
CA HIS A 5 -33.06 -29.67 9.85
C HIS A 5 -31.96 -29.85 10.90
N SER A 6 -31.66 -31.13 11.17
CA SER A 6 -30.57 -31.61 12.01
C SER A 6 -29.21 -31.27 11.41
N LYS A 7 -28.41 -30.45 12.08
CA LYS A 7 -26.97 -30.31 11.80
C LYS A 7 -26.23 -31.49 12.42
N GLN A 8 -25.74 -32.42 11.60
CA GLN A 8 -24.76 -33.43 12.02
C GLN A 8 -23.36 -32.87 11.76
N GLY A 9 -22.61 -32.56 12.83
CA GLY A 9 -21.19 -32.19 12.75
C GLY A 9 -20.32 -33.44 12.69
N TYR A 10 -19.34 -33.45 11.78
CA TYR A 10 -18.25 -34.41 11.78
C TYR A 10 -16.95 -33.70 12.19
N SER A 11 -16.26 -34.27 13.18
CA SER A 11 -14.98 -33.82 13.71
C SER A 11 -13.83 -34.32 12.82
N VAL A 12 -12.86 -33.45 12.53
CA VAL A 12 -11.56 -33.85 11.96
C VAL A 12 -10.58 -33.99 13.11
N THR A 13 -10.03 -35.20 13.26
CA THR A 13 -9.10 -35.57 14.33
C THR A 13 -7.70 -35.01 14.05
N THR A 14 -7.26 -34.04 14.84
CA THR A 14 -5.86 -33.57 14.87
C THR A 14 -5.02 -34.52 15.72
N LEU A 15 -3.99 -35.16 15.16
CA LEU A 15 -2.99 -35.90 15.94
C LEU A 15 -1.93 -34.90 16.44
N PHE A 16 -1.94 -34.59 17.73
CA PHE A 16 -0.85 -33.94 18.45
C PHE A 16 0.00 -35.01 19.14
N ASP A 17 1.33 -34.94 19.03
CA ASP A 17 2.21 -35.63 19.98
C ASP A 17 3.64 -35.05 20.08
N LEU A 18 3.98 -34.67 21.33
CA LEU A 18 5.27 -34.51 22.05
C LEU A 18 6.31 -33.44 21.61
N PHE A 19 6.97 -32.67 22.50
CA PHE A 19 7.33 -32.85 23.92
C PHE A 19 7.44 -31.49 24.65
N ALA A 20 6.79 -31.36 25.82
CA ALA A 20 7.14 -30.38 26.85
C ALA A 20 8.09 -31.05 27.87
N LEU A 21 9.29 -30.50 28.07
CA LEU A 21 10.15 -30.80 29.20
C LEU A 21 10.96 -29.55 29.56
N GLY A 22 10.71 -29.02 30.76
CA GLY A 22 11.70 -28.23 31.49
C GLY A 22 11.35 -26.76 31.76
N THR A 23 10.46 -26.54 32.73
CA THR A 23 10.45 -25.29 33.50
C THR A 23 11.79 -25.14 34.25
N ARG A 24 12.48 -23.99 34.11
CA ARG A 24 13.23 -23.33 35.20
C ARG A 24 13.88 -21.99 34.79
N ARG A 25 13.47 -20.97 35.55
CA ARG A 25 14.16 -19.71 35.95
C ARG A 25 14.31 -18.57 34.94
N TYR A 26 13.76 -17.44 35.40
CA TYR A 26 14.12 -16.06 35.10
C TYR A 26 15.62 -15.78 35.26
N GLU A 27 16.07 -14.72 34.56
CA GLU A 27 17.40 -14.08 34.56
C GLU A 27 18.38 -14.64 33.51
N ASP A 28 18.34 -14.07 32.30
CA ASP A 28 19.48 -13.34 31.71
C ASP A 28 19.14 -12.86 30.28
N ALA A 29 19.52 -11.63 30.00
CA ALA A 29 19.33 -10.96 28.73
C ALA A 29 20.29 -11.47 27.63
N VAL A 30 19.87 -11.26 26.38
CA VAL A 30 20.62 -11.34 25.12
C VAL A 30 20.68 -12.71 24.43
N ALA A 31 20.08 -12.73 23.24
CA ALA A 31 20.20 -13.70 22.14
C ALA A 31 19.55 -15.08 22.35
N PHE A 32 18.41 -15.34 21.70
CA PHE A 32 18.16 -16.59 20.95
C PHE A 32 16.90 -16.46 20.08
N SER A 33 17.09 -16.43 18.76
CA SER A 33 16.03 -16.62 17.77
C SER A 33 15.46 -18.03 17.90
N PHE A 34 14.14 -18.16 18.09
CA PHE A 34 13.42 -19.42 17.86
C PHE A 34 12.42 -19.23 16.72
N PHE A 35 12.80 -19.75 15.56
CA PHE A 35 11.95 -20.00 14.40
C PHE A 35 11.06 -21.20 14.75
N LEU A 36 9.76 -21.00 14.99
CA LEU A 36 8.79 -22.10 15.01
C LEU A 36 8.23 -22.28 13.60
N ILE A 37 8.75 -23.28 12.87
CA ILE A 37 8.15 -23.77 11.62
C ILE A 37 7.08 -24.79 12.02
N ALA A 38 5.82 -24.37 12.06
CA ALA A 38 4.71 -25.31 12.05
C ALA A 38 4.46 -25.72 10.58
N LEU A 39 4.87 -26.95 10.22
CA LEU A 39 4.50 -27.56 8.95
C LEU A 39 3.01 -27.97 9.03
N ALA A 40 2.12 -27.17 8.45
CA ALA A 40 0.77 -27.59 8.12
C ALA A 40 0.69 -27.82 6.61
N ALA A 41 0.87 -29.07 6.17
CA ALA A 41 0.55 -29.46 4.80
C ALA A 41 -0.97 -29.69 4.71
N VAL A 42 -1.74 -28.68 4.31
CA VAL A 42 -3.15 -28.88 3.92
C VAL A 42 -3.17 -29.27 2.45
N ASP A 43 -3.10 -30.57 2.19
CA ASP A 43 -3.18 -31.13 0.84
C ASP A 43 -4.65 -31.34 0.47
N THR A 44 -5.35 -30.26 0.10
CA THR A 44 -6.75 -30.30 -0.37
C THR A 44 -6.81 -30.28 -1.89
N ALA A 45 -6.63 -31.45 -2.52
CA ALA A 45 -7.01 -31.66 -3.91
C ALA A 45 -8.55 -31.75 -4.02
N ALA A 46 -9.22 -30.62 -4.23
CA ALA A 46 -10.65 -30.60 -4.56
C ALA A 46 -10.86 -30.98 -6.04
N GLN A 47 -10.93 -32.28 -6.34
CA GLN A 47 -11.28 -32.76 -7.68
C GLN A 47 -12.79 -32.70 -7.94
N ALA A 48 -13.15 -32.16 -9.10
CA ALA A 48 -14.52 -31.90 -9.52
C ALA A 48 -15.31 -33.19 -9.78
N THR A 49 -16.39 -33.40 -9.03
CA THR A 49 -17.54 -34.20 -9.45
C THR A 49 -18.80 -33.41 -9.19
N GLY A 50 -19.54 -33.10 -10.26
CA GLY A 50 -20.70 -32.21 -10.27
C GLY A 50 -21.87 -32.72 -9.43
N GLN A 51 -21.84 -32.45 -8.13
CA GLN A 51 -22.97 -32.48 -7.22
C GLN A 51 -22.86 -31.30 -6.26
N GLU A 52 -23.99 -30.69 -5.91
CA GLU A 52 -24.10 -29.68 -4.86
C GLU A 52 -23.55 -30.27 -3.57
N VAL A 53 -22.42 -29.73 -3.11
CA VAL A 53 -21.88 -30.00 -1.79
C VAL A 53 -21.74 -28.66 -1.08
N GLU A 54 -22.66 -28.40 -0.15
CA GLU A 54 -22.47 -27.43 0.91
C GLU A 54 -21.42 -28.03 1.85
N ILE A 55 -20.14 -27.82 1.53
CA ILE A 55 -19.06 -28.18 2.44
C ILE A 55 -18.84 -26.97 3.35
N LEU A 56 -19.45 -27.01 4.53
CA LEU A 56 -18.97 -26.24 5.68
C LEU A 56 -17.58 -26.78 6.06
N VAL A 57 -16.54 -26.32 5.35
CA VAL A 57 -15.15 -26.52 5.79
C VAL A 57 -14.86 -25.44 6.81
N GLY A 58 -15.35 -25.63 8.05
CA GLY A 58 -14.85 -24.87 9.19
C GLY A 58 -13.45 -25.37 9.55
N ALA A 59 -12.44 -25.08 8.73
CA ALA A 59 -11.05 -25.29 9.11
C ALA A 59 -10.66 -24.13 10.02
N GLY A 60 -10.98 -24.24 11.31
CA GLY A 60 -10.37 -23.39 12.33
C GLY A 60 -8.88 -23.73 12.41
N LEU A 61 -8.03 -22.82 11.94
CA LEU A 61 -6.61 -22.87 12.22
C LEU A 61 -6.40 -22.15 13.54
N ASP A 62 -6.62 -22.86 14.64
CA ASP A 62 -6.16 -22.44 15.97
C ASP A 62 -4.97 -23.33 16.38
N PRO A 63 -3.74 -22.95 16.02
CA PRO A 63 -2.53 -23.62 16.48
C PRO A 63 -2.25 -23.43 17.99
N GLY A 64 -3.15 -22.81 18.76
CA GLY A 64 -2.95 -22.48 20.17
C GLY A 64 -1.98 -21.31 20.38
N LEU A 65 -1.83 -20.44 19.36
CA LEU A 65 -0.89 -19.31 19.39
C LEU A 65 -1.42 -18.10 20.17
N GLY A 66 -2.72 -18.03 20.41
CA GLY A 66 -3.36 -16.99 21.23
C GLY A 66 -3.72 -15.73 20.44
N GLU A 67 -4.00 -14.64 21.16
CA GLU A 67 -4.41 -13.38 20.53
C GLU A 67 -3.23 -12.71 19.80
N GLY A 68 -3.44 -12.33 18.54
CA GLY A 68 -2.41 -11.70 17.73
C GLY A 68 -2.84 -11.47 16.28
N ILE A 69 -1.86 -11.19 15.43
CA ILE A 69 -2.06 -10.96 14.00
C ILE A 69 -1.64 -12.20 13.22
N TYR A 70 -2.54 -12.69 12.38
CA TYR A 70 -2.38 -13.87 11.54
C TYR A 70 -2.31 -13.48 10.06
N VAL A 71 -1.34 -14.02 9.31
CA VAL A 71 -1.21 -13.85 7.85
C VAL A 71 -0.97 -15.21 7.20
N LEU A 72 -1.84 -15.61 6.28
CA LEU A 72 -1.75 -16.89 5.57
C LEU A 72 -0.99 -16.72 4.25
N HIS A 73 -0.05 -17.62 3.97
CA HIS A 73 0.60 -17.70 2.66
C HIS A 73 -0.12 -18.75 1.81
N PHE A 74 -0.72 -18.30 0.72
CA PHE A 74 -1.28 -19.15 -0.32
C PHE A 74 -0.19 -19.45 -1.34
N THR A 75 0.18 -20.71 -1.51
CA THR A 75 1.11 -21.15 -2.59
C THR A 75 0.40 -21.38 -3.91
N HIS A 76 -0.90 -21.64 -3.84
CA HIS A 76 -1.79 -21.77 -4.99
C HIS A 76 -3.14 -21.17 -4.62
N PHE A 77 -3.73 -20.40 -5.52
CA PHE A 77 -5.09 -19.89 -5.38
C PHE A 77 -5.67 -19.71 -6.78
N ASN A 78 -6.70 -20.49 -7.10
CA ASN A 78 -7.37 -20.47 -8.39
C ASN A 78 -8.82 -20.90 -8.19
N LEU A 79 -9.67 -19.97 -7.81
CA LEU A 79 -11.11 -20.19 -7.68
C LEU A 79 -11.85 -19.80 -8.97
N PRO A 80 -13.05 -20.36 -9.23
CA PRO A 80 -13.98 -19.78 -10.18
C PRO A 80 -14.24 -18.29 -9.88
N GLU A 81 -14.47 -17.47 -10.92
CA GLU A 81 -14.68 -16.02 -10.75
C GLU A 81 -15.86 -15.69 -9.83
N SER A 82 -16.87 -16.56 -9.78
CA SER A 82 -18.06 -16.43 -8.95
C SER A 82 -17.90 -16.98 -7.53
N ASP A 83 -16.84 -17.72 -7.25
CA ASP A 83 -16.58 -18.30 -5.94
C ASP A 83 -15.75 -17.33 -5.08
N ARG A 84 -15.97 -17.38 -3.76
CA ARG A 84 -15.30 -16.51 -2.81
C ARG A 84 -14.84 -17.29 -1.58
N LEU A 85 -13.60 -17.06 -1.19
CA LEU A 85 -13.04 -17.49 0.09
C LEU A 85 -13.08 -16.28 1.03
N VAL A 86 -13.78 -16.44 2.16
CA VAL A 86 -13.86 -15.43 3.21
C VAL A 86 -12.96 -15.86 4.36
N LEU A 87 -12.17 -14.92 4.86
CA LEU A 87 -11.28 -15.14 5.99
C LEU A 87 -11.83 -14.37 7.19
N TRP A 88 -12.09 -15.12 8.26
CA TRP A 88 -12.60 -14.61 9.52
C TRP A 88 -11.55 -14.76 10.61
N PRO A 89 -11.49 -13.85 11.58
CA PRO A 89 -10.87 -14.17 12.86
C PRO A 89 -11.65 -15.30 13.52
N SER A 90 -10.97 -16.14 14.29
CA SER A 90 -11.58 -17.24 15.06
C SER A 90 -12.31 -16.70 16.31
N GLU A 91 -13.20 -15.74 16.12
CA GLU A 91 -14.11 -15.17 17.13
C GLU A 91 -15.56 -15.35 16.67
N ASP A 92 -16.54 -15.07 17.54
CA ASP A 92 -17.96 -15.31 17.24
C ASP A 92 -18.36 -14.61 15.92
N PRO A 93 -18.75 -15.37 14.87
CA PRO A 93 -19.05 -14.82 13.55
C PRO A 93 -20.31 -13.94 13.53
N GLU A 94 -21.13 -13.94 14.59
CA GLU A 94 -22.28 -13.04 14.72
C GLU A 94 -21.89 -11.60 15.15
N THR A 95 -20.68 -11.39 15.68
CA THR A 95 -20.25 -10.07 16.20
C THR A 95 -19.05 -9.46 15.50
N THR A 96 -18.42 -10.19 14.56
CA THR A 96 -17.12 -9.79 13.99
C THR A 96 -17.22 -9.69 12.46
N PRO A 97 -16.98 -8.50 11.85
CA PRO A 97 -17.05 -8.33 10.41
C PRO A 97 -15.92 -9.10 9.69
N ALA A 98 -16.20 -9.56 8.47
CA ALA A 98 -15.24 -10.27 7.63
C ALA A 98 -14.00 -9.40 7.37
N VAL A 99 -12.81 -9.96 7.57
CA VAL A 99 -11.54 -9.22 7.42
C VAL A 99 -11.03 -9.29 5.97
N ALA A 100 -11.37 -10.34 5.22
CA ALA A 100 -10.98 -10.46 3.81
C ALA A 100 -11.96 -11.31 3.00
N VAL A 101 -12.25 -10.87 1.76
CA VAL A 101 -13.00 -11.65 0.77
C VAL A 101 -12.13 -11.81 -0.48
N LEU A 102 -11.60 -13.01 -0.70
CA LEU A 102 -10.80 -13.36 -1.86
C LEU A 102 -11.72 -14.04 -2.90
N SER A 103 -11.74 -13.57 -4.13
CA SER A 103 -12.48 -14.22 -5.22
C SER A 103 -11.55 -14.60 -6.35
N GLY A 104 -11.95 -15.58 -7.17
CA GLY A 104 -11.20 -15.96 -8.38
C GLY A 104 -11.03 -14.82 -9.39
N LYS A 105 -11.86 -13.77 -9.29
CA LYS A 105 -11.74 -12.53 -10.07
C LYS A 105 -10.64 -11.59 -9.55
N ASN A 106 -10.36 -11.61 -8.25
CA ASN A 106 -9.54 -10.59 -7.59
C ASN A 106 -8.23 -11.13 -7.00
N ALA A 107 -8.08 -12.45 -6.90
CA ALA A 107 -6.89 -13.10 -6.36
C ALA A 107 -6.58 -14.38 -7.14
N THR A 108 -5.33 -14.55 -7.59
CA THR A 108 -4.84 -15.77 -8.24
C THR A 108 -3.36 -16.00 -7.92
N GLY A 109 -2.91 -17.25 -7.94
CA GLY A 109 -1.49 -17.62 -7.80
C GLY A 109 -1.02 -17.70 -6.35
N ASN A 110 0.23 -17.29 -6.11
CA ASN A 110 0.87 -17.31 -4.80
C ASN A 110 0.83 -15.91 -4.18
N PHE A 111 0.36 -15.78 -2.94
CA PHE A 111 0.31 -14.50 -2.21
C PHE A 111 0.10 -14.69 -0.69
N HIS A 112 0.29 -13.61 0.08
CA HIS A 112 -0.07 -13.56 1.49
C HIS A 112 -1.46 -12.93 1.68
N SER A 113 -2.26 -13.42 2.62
CA SER A 113 -3.53 -12.80 3.00
C SER A 113 -3.31 -11.42 3.59
N THR A 114 -4.37 -10.61 3.66
CA THR A 114 -4.39 -9.50 4.62
C THR A 114 -4.18 -10.02 6.04
N ALA A 115 -3.67 -9.15 6.90
CA ALA A 115 -3.55 -9.39 8.34
C ALA A 115 -4.92 -9.60 8.97
N ILE A 116 -5.05 -10.64 9.78
CA ILE A 116 -6.27 -11.01 10.51
C ILE A 116 -5.94 -10.92 11.99
N SER A 117 -6.47 -9.89 12.65
CA SER A 117 -6.33 -9.74 14.09
C SER A 117 -7.39 -10.58 14.79
N GLY A 118 -6.99 -11.39 15.77
CA GLY A 118 -7.91 -12.18 16.58
C GLY A 118 -7.16 -13.29 17.31
N ILE A 119 -7.90 -14.30 17.77
CA ILE A 119 -7.33 -15.48 18.45
C ILE A 119 -7.00 -16.65 17.51
N GLY A 120 -7.28 -16.50 16.22
CA GLY A 120 -7.06 -17.53 15.19
C GLY A 120 -7.67 -17.12 13.85
N VAL A 121 -7.65 -18.00 12.86
CA VAL A 121 -8.25 -17.74 11.53
C VAL A 121 -9.16 -18.88 11.10
N VAL A 122 -10.32 -18.51 10.54
CA VAL A 122 -11.27 -19.43 9.90
C VAL A 122 -11.38 -19.08 8.41
N LEU A 123 -11.28 -20.10 7.56
CA LEU A 123 -11.44 -19.97 6.11
C LEU A 123 -12.78 -20.56 5.69
N GLU A 124 -13.65 -19.75 5.08
CA GLU A 124 -14.94 -20.21 4.57
C GLU A 124 -15.05 -20.02 3.06
N LEU A 125 -15.23 -21.13 2.33
CA LEU A 125 -15.42 -21.11 0.88
C LEU A 125 -16.92 -21.09 0.55
N PHE A 126 -17.37 -20.03 -0.11
CA PHE A 126 -18.71 -19.94 -0.66
C PHE A 126 -18.69 -20.19 -2.17
N LYS A 127 -19.44 -21.21 -2.59
CA LYS A 127 -19.66 -21.54 -4.00
C LYS A 127 -20.95 -20.92 -4.50
N THR A 128 -20.92 -20.37 -5.71
CA THR A 128 -22.14 -19.83 -6.33
C THR A 128 -22.75 -20.90 -7.26
N PRO A 129 -24.06 -21.16 -7.22
CA PRO A 129 -24.70 -22.18 -8.05
C PRO A 129 -24.85 -21.67 -9.50
N VAL A 130 -23.73 -21.54 -10.21
CA VAL A 130 -23.72 -21.31 -11.64
C VAL A 130 -23.10 -22.55 -12.30
N SER A 131 -23.77 -23.07 -13.32
CA SER A 131 -23.24 -24.15 -14.13
C SER A 131 -22.04 -23.63 -14.93
N ASP A 132 -20.84 -23.77 -14.38
CA ASP A 132 -19.61 -23.53 -15.14
C ASP A 132 -19.52 -24.58 -16.25
N GLN A 133 -19.98 -24.22 -17.46
CA GLN A 133 -19.70 -24.95 -18.69
C GLN A 133 -18.27 -24.66 -19.19
N SER A 134 -17.28 -24.59 -18.30
CA SER A 134 -15.89 -24.47 -18.71
C SER A 134 -15.19 -25.81 -18.57
N SER A 135 -14.95 -26.45 -19.71
CA SER A 135 -14.07 -27.62 -19.84
C SER A 135 -12.60 -27.21 -19.70
N SER A 136 -12.22 -26.57 -18.59
CA SER A 136 -10.84 -26.13 -18.36
C SER A 136 -10.11 -27.11 -17.44
N THR A 137 -9.02 -27.67 -17.96
CA THR A 137 -8.09 -28.62 -17.32
C THR A 137 -7.20 -27.99 -16.24
N SER A 138 -7.53 -26.81 -15.72
CA SER A 138 -6.75 -26.14 -14.68
C SER A 138 -7.18 -26.60 -13.29
N CYS A 139 -6.24 -27.02 -12.43
CA CYS A 139 -6.52 -27.32 -11.03
C CYS A 139 -7.13 -26.10 -10.32
N ARG A 140 -8.39 -26.25 -9.87
CA ARG A 140 -9.14 -25.24 -9.11
C ARG A 140 -9.01 -25.53 -7.61
N GLY A 141 -8.94 -24.48 -6.81
CA GLY A 141 -8.76 -24.56 -5.36
C GLY A 141 -7.67 -23.63 -4.86
N PHE A 142 -7.31 -23.78 -3.61
CA PHE A 142 -6.23 -23.02 -2.99
C PHE A 142 -5.43 -23.91 -2.03
N THR A 143 -4.18 -23.54 -1.79
CA THR A 143 -3.25 -24.23 -0.88
C THR A 143 -2.62 -23.19 0.01
N VAL A 144 -2.71 -23.40 1.33
CA VAL A 144 -2.00 -22.61 2.35
C VAL A 144 -0.89 -23.49 2.92
N ASP A 145 0.36 -23.04 2.82
CA ASP A 145 1.53 -23.78 3.32
C ASP A 145 2.17 -23.13 4.55
N ARG A 146 1.91 -21.84 4.81
CA ARG A 146 2.49 -21.09 5.92
C ARG A 146 1.49 -20.15 6.57
N LEU A 147 1.62 -20.02 7.88
CA LEU A 147 0.94 -19.02 8.70
C LEU A 147 2.02 -18.19 9.43
N LEU A 148 2.01 -16.88 9.22
CA LEU A 148 2.79 -15.94 10.02
C LEU A 148 1.92 -15.46 11.18
N PHE A 149 2.48 -15.44 12.38
CA PHE A 149 1.80 -15.01 13.60
C PHE A 149 2.64 -13.97 14.34
N THR A 150 2.00 -12.87 14.75
CA THR A 150 2.59 -11.86 15.63
C THR A 150 1.77 -11.79 16.91
N PRO A 151 2.32 -12.15 18.08
CA PRO A 151 1.63 -12.05 19.36
C PRO A 151 1.19 -10.61 19.66
N LYS A 152 -0.01 -10.42 20.20
CA LYS A 152 -0.53 -9.10 20.58
C LYS A 152 0.38 -8.36 21.57
N GLU A 153 1.01 -9.08 22.49
CA GLU A 153 1.94 -8.52 23.48
C GLU A 153 3.14 -7.82 22.83
N LEU A 154 3.63 -8.31 21.68
CA LEU A 154 4.70 -7.67 20.92
C LEU A 154 4.20 -6.48 20.08
N VAL A 155 2.93 -6.48 19.68
CA VAL A 155 2.27 -5.33 19.04
C VAL A 155 2.09 -4.19 20.05
N ASP A 156 1.65 -4.53 21.26
CA ASP A 156 1.48 -3.60 22.37
C ASP A 156 2.83 -3.08 22.88
N GLU A 157 3.88 -3.90 22.89
CA GLU A 157 5.25 -3.48 23.25
C GLU A 157 5.89 -2.57 22.20
N ALA A 158 5.63 -2.81 20.90
CA ALA A 158 6.03 -1.89 19.82
C ALA A 158 5.29 -0.54 19.92
N GLN A 159 4.01 -0.54 20.27
CA GLN A 159 3.26 0.68 20.59
C GLN A 159 3.76 1.34 21.88
N HIS A 160 4.15 0.58 22.91
CA HIS A 160 4.69 1.13 24.16
C HIS A 160 6.10 1.70 24.01
N LEU A 161 6.92 1.16 23.11
CA LEU A 161 8.21 1.76 22.73
C LEU A 161 8.02 3.10 22.00
N GLN A 162 6.91 3.29 21.26
CA GLN A 162 6.50 4.60 20.73
C GLN A 162 5.96 5.53 21.82
N VAL A 163 5.27 5.01 22.85
CA VAL A 163 4.72 5.79 23.99
C VAL A 163 5.77 6.15 25.06
N ALA A 164 6.89 5.44 25.14
CA ALA A 164 7.94 5.68 26.14
C ALA A 164 8.81 6.93 25.85
N VAL A 165 8.70 7.52 24.66
CA VAL A 165 9.28 8.83 24.34
C VAL A 165 8.31 9.93 24.78
N LYS A 166 8.20 10.17 26.09
CA LYS A 166 7.33 11.21 26.68
C LYS A 166 8.07 12.54 26.86
N VAL A 167 7.61 13.58 26.17
CA VAL A 167 7.60 14.99 26.62
C VAL A 167 6.31 15.65 26.08
N PRO A 168 5.65 16.57 26.83
CA PRO A 168 4.51 16.32 27.71
C PRO A 168 3.13 16.62 27.09
N LEU A 169 2.14 15.81 27.48
CA LEU A 169 0.71 16.01 27.26
C LEU A 169 0.16 17.12 28.18
N THR A 170 -0.54 18.11 27.64
CA THR A 170 -1.47 18.96 28.40
C THR A 170 -2.92 18.61 28.11
N ASN A 171 -3.53 17.96 29.11
CA ASN A 171 -4.92 17.97 29.56
C ASN A 171 -6.08 18.13 28.57
N LEU A 172 -6.86 17.04 28.42
CA LEU A 172 -8.29 17.10 28.11
C LEU A 172 -9.02 17.97 29.14
N SER A 173 -9.73 18.99 28.65
CA SER A 173 -10.81 19.67 29.36
C SER A 173 -11.99 19.89 28.40
N ASN A 174 -13.18 19.56 28.88
CA ASN A 174 -14.46 19.57 28.20
C ASN A 174 -14.87 20.90 27.55
N THR A 175 -15.58 20.75 26.42
CA THR A 175 -16.72 21.56 25.93
C THR A 175 -16.49 23.03 25.64
N THR A 176 -16.46 23.42 24.36
CA THR A 176 -17.57 24.06 23.62
C THR A 176 -17.06 24.49 22.24
N ASP A 177 -17.90 24.35 21.22
CA ASP A 177 -17.65 24.76 19.83
C ASP A 177 -16.95 26.12 19.73
N THR A 178 -15.80 26.17 19.06
CA THR A 178 -15.35 27.25 18.15
C THR A 178 -14.05 26.83 17.47
N ASN A 179 -13.92 27.20 16.19
CA ASN A 179 -12.76 27.00 15.32
C ASN A 179 -11.41 27.30 16.02
N ASP A 180 -10.43 26.39 15.96
CA ASP A 180 -9.08 26.65 15.44
C ASP A 180 -8.19 25.40 15.38
N ASN A 181 -7.39 25.37 14.31
CA ASN A 181 -6.26 24.54 13.89
C ASN A 181 -5.37 23.87 14.96
N ASP A 182 -5.06 22.57 14.78
CA ASP A 182 -3.68 22.04 14.82
C ASP A 182 -3.59 20.61 14.22
N HIS A 183 -3.47 20.53 12.89
CA HIS A 183 -2.87 19.38 12.20
C HIS A 183 -2.28 19.92 10.89
N ILE A 184 -0.98 20.22 10.92
CA ILE A 184 -0.20 20.70 9.76
C ILE A 184 -0.12 19.56 8.74
N ASN A 185 -1.13 19.45 7.86
CA ASN A 185 -1.18 18.59 6.65
C ASN A 185 -2.32 19.08 5.73
N ASN A 186 -2.39 20.38 5.46
CA ASN A 186 -3.51 20.96 4.70
C ASN A 186 -3.26 20.89 3.17
N GLU A 187 -3.13 19.69 2.59
CA GLU A 187 -3.06 19.54 1.12
C GLU A 187 -4.31 20.17 0.49
N SER A 188 -4.11 21.19 -0.33
CA SER A 188 -5.18 22.10 -0.73
C SER A 188 -5.15 22.42 -2.21
N LEU A 189 -6.35 22.42 -2.80
CA LEU A 189 -6.60 23.13 -4.05
C LEU A 189 -6.31 24.61 -3.85
N CYS A 190 -5.46 25.17 -4.69
CA CYS A 190 -5.07 26.57 -4.63
C CYS A 190 -6.02 27.44 -5.48
N GLY A 191 -7.30 27.08 -5.53
CA GLY A 191 -8.27 27.63 -6.46
C GLY A 191 -9.23 26.56 -6.99
N ALA A 192 -9.59 26.67 -8.26
CA ALA A 192 -10.27 25.57 -8.96
C ALA A 192 -9.23 24.50 -9.33
N ASP A 193 -9.59 23.22 -9.28
CA ASP A 193 -8.69 22.14 -9.73
C ASP A 193 -8.37 22.30 -11.23
N GLU A 194 -7.13 22.66 -11.54
CA GLU A 194 -6.62 22.80 -12.90
C GLU A 194 -5.82 21.57 -13.37
N SER A 195 -5.77 20.51 -12.57
CA SER A 195 -5.18 19.25 -12.99
C SER A 195 -6.03 18.57 -14.08
N VAL A 196 -5.40 17.72 -14.89
CA VAL A 196 -6.11 16.89 -15.88
C VAL A 196 -5.73 15.44 -15.72
N GLU A 197 -6.60 14.54 -16.17
CA GLU A 197 -6.25 13.13 -16.34
C GLU A 197 -4.94 13.01 -17.12
N ALA A 198 -4.03 12.13 -16.71
CA ALA A 198 -2.71 12.04 -17.33
C ALA A 198 -2.79 11.87 -18.87
N ALA A 199 -3.75 11.08 -19.36
CA ALA A 199 -4.00 10.87 -20.79
C ALA A 199 -4.41 12.14 -21.55
N CYS A 200 -4.90 13.17 -20.86
CA CYS A 200 -5.29 14.46 -21.41
C CYS A 200 -4.15 15.48 -21.48
N ALA A 201 -3.00 15.24 -20.84
CA ALA A 201 -1.89 16.20 -20.84
C ALA A 201 -1.46 16.64 -22.27
N PRO A 202 -1.36 15.76 -23.28
CA PRO A 202 -1.00 16.17 -24.66
C PRO A 202 -2.02 17.09 -25.33
N SER A 203 -3.30 17.02 -24.95
CA SER A 203 -4.35 17.90 -25.50
C SER A 203 -4.60 19.14 -24.67
N ALA A 204 -4.28 19.11 -23.37
CA ALA A 204 -4.49 20.23 -22.45
C ALA A 204 -3.32 21.22 -22.43
N THR A 205 -2.16 20.83 -22.95
CA THR A 205 -0.93 21.65 -23.02
C THR A 205 -0.47 21.84 -24.46
N ASN A 206 0.76 22.34 -24.66
CA ASN A 206 1.47 22.11 -25.91
C ASN A 206 1.66 20.61 -26.12
N SER A 207 1.16 20.04 -27.22
CA SER A 207 1.12 18.60 -27.44
C SER A 207 2.47 17.88 -27.34
N ALA A 208 3.58 18.55 -27.60
CA ALA A 208 4.90 17.96 -27.38
C ALA A 208 5.25 17.87 -25.89
N GLU A 209 5.01 18.94 -25.14
CA GLU A 209 5.30 19.02 -23.71
C GLU A 209 4.41 18.07 -22.91
N GLY A 210 3.11 18.07 -23.17
CA GLY A 210 2.16 17.16 -22.53
C GLY A 210 2.43 15.69 -22.81
N ALA A 211 2.95 15.36 -24.00
CA ALA A 211 3.38 13.99 -24.31
C ALA A 211 4.57 13.56 -23.46
N ILE A 212 5.52 14.46 -23.19
CA ILE A 212 6.65 14.16 -22.30
C ILE A 212 6.18 14.07 -20.85
N MET A 213 5.31 14.98 -20.40
CA MET A 213 4.71 14.91 -19.05
C MET A 213 3.99 13.56 -18.82
N LEU A 214 3.21 13.09 -19.80
CA LEU A 214 2.56 11.79 -19.76
C LEU A 214 3.58 10.63 -19.73
N ALA A 215 4.61 10.66 -20.56
CA ALA A 215 5.64 9.63 -20.57
C ALA A 215 6.40 9.56 -19.24
N LYS A 216 6.71 10.72 -18.66
CA LYS A 216 7.44 10.84 -17.38
C LYS A 216 6.55 10.56 -16.17
N SER A 217 5.23 10.58 -16.31
CA SER A 217 4.32 10.19 -15.23
C SER A 217 4.15 8.68 -15.11
N GLN A 218 4.57 7.87 -16.09
CA GLN A 218 4.37 6.42 -16.09
C GLN A 218 4.97 5.68 -14.87
N PRO A 219 6.16 6.05 -14.34
CA PRO A 219 6.71 5.44 -13.13
C PRO A 219 6.07 5.91 -11.81
N VAL A 220 5.03 6.75 -11.87
CA VAL A 220 4.27 7.21 -10.69
C VAL A 220 3.10 6.26 -10.43
N ALA A 221 2.93 5.88 -9.18
CA ALA A 221 1.99 4.90 -8.69
C ALA A 221 1.02 5.48 -7.66
N ARG A 222 -0.19 4.90 -7.65
CA ARG A 222 -1.12 5.03 -6.53
C ARG A 222 -0.71 4.06 -5.44
N LEU A 223 -0.68 4.54 -4.20
CA LEU A 223 -0.50 3.72 -3.02
C LEU A 223 -1.84 3.58 -2.31
N SER A 224 -2.22 2.36 -1.97
CA SER A 224 -3.33 2.07 -1.05
C SER A 224 -2.73 1.38 0.16
N ILE A 225 -2.74 2.07 1.31
CA ILE A 225 -2.16 1.58 2.55
C ILE A 225 -3.27 1.25 3.51
N ILE A 226 -3.29 0.00 3.96
CA ILE A 226 -4.20 -0.43 5.02
C ILE A 226 -3.67 0.08 6.37
N LYS A 227 -4.43 0.98 7.00
CA LYS A 227 -4.14 1.63 8.28
C LYS A 227 -5.15 1.19 9.35
N ASP A 228 -4.89 1.60 10.60
CA ASP A 228 -5.78 1.38 11.75
C ASP A 228 -6.31 -0.06 11.86
N ASN A 229 -5.38 -1.02 11.89
CA ASN A 229 -5.68 -2.46 12.00
C ASN A 229 -6.63 -3.01 10.91
N GLY A 230 -6.68 -2.41 9.72
CA GLY A 230 -7.56 -2.87 8.65
C GLY A 230 -8.79 -2.00 8.40
N MET A 231 -9.05 -1.01 9.26
CA MET A 231 -10.30 -0.26 9.23
C MET A 231 -10.30 0.89 8.22
N VAL A 232 -9.13 1.39 7.82
CA VAL A 232 -9.00 2.54 6.92
C VAL A 232 -8.03 2.23 5.78
N ILE A 233 -8.37 2.69 4.58
CA ILE A 233 -7.46 2.69 3.43
C ILE A 233 -7.03 4.13 3.20
N ALA A 234 -5.77 4.43 3.54
CA ALA A 234 -5.14 5.68 3.18
C ALA A 234 -4.66 5.60 1.73
N TYR A 235 -4.81 6.69 0.98
CA TYR A 235 -4.24 6.82 -0.34
C TYR A 235 -3.07 7.78 -0.31
N CYS A 236 -2.01 7.45 -1.03
CA CYS A 236 -0.85 8.30 -1.25
C CYS A 236 -0.35 8.12 -2.70
N THR A 237 0.65 8.92 -3.05
CA THR A 237 1.40 8.79 -4.29
C THR A 237 2.82 8.34 -4.00
N GLY A 238 3.36 7.48 -4.86
CA GLY A 238 4.77 7.08 -4.81
C GLY A 238 5.32 6.88 -6.22
N TRP A 239 6.63 6.71 -6.37
CA TRP A 239 7.23 6.61 -7.70
C TRP A 239 8.53 5.82 -7.70
N LEU A 240 8.84 5.17 -8.84
CA LEU A 240 10.07 4.38 -9.00
C LEU A 240 11.32 5.27 -8.96
N LEU A 241 12.17 5.02 -7.96
CA LEU A 241 13.41 5.73 -7.72
C LEU A 241 14.61 4.89 -8.18
N GLY A 242 15.23 5.31 -9.29
CA GLY A 242 16.42 4.65 -9.82
C GLY A 242 16.17 3.23 -10.35
N CYS A 243 17.28 2.52 -10.59
CA CYS A 243 17.33 1.30 -11.41
C CYS A 243 17.39 -0.01 -10.61
N GLU A 244 17.09 0.02 -9.31
CA GLU A 244 17.21 -1.14 -8.40
C GLU A 244 15.87 -1.56 -7.74
N GLY A 245 14.74 -1.15 -8.32
CA GLY A 245 13.41 -1.53 -7.87
C GLY A 245 12.93 -0.87 -6.58
N HIS A 246 13.44 0.34 -6.33
CA HIS A 246 13.01 1.14 -5.19
C HIS A 246 11.84 2.05 -5.59
N LEU A 247 10.96 2.28 -4.64
CA LEU A 247 9.90 3.27 -4.70
C LEU A 247 10.06 4.21 -3.52
N ILE A 248 9.83 5.51 -3.74
CA ILE A 248 9.83 6.51 -2.68
C ILE A 248 8.44 7.16 -2.57
N THR A 249 8.07 7.53 -1.33
CA THR A 249 6.85 8.26 -0.93
C THR A 249 7.12 9.01 0.38
N ASN A 250 6.11 9.60 1.02
CA ASN A 250 6.25 10.23 2.34
C ASN A 250 6.34 9.23 3.49
N GLN A 251 6.95 9.65 4.60
CA GLN A 251 6.99 8.87 5.84
C GLN A 251 5.59 8.78 6.46
N HIS A 252 4.79 9.84 6.42
CA HIS A 252 3.42 9.78 6.94
C HIS A 252 2.53 8.79 6.16
N CYS A 253 2.90 8.46 4.92
CA CYS A 253 2.27 7.38 4.15
C CYS A 253 2.77 6.00 4.61
N ILE A 254 4.08 5.79 4.61
CA ILE A 254 4.73 4.53 5.03
C ILE A 254 5.71 4.82 6.16
N GLY A 255 5.22 4.75 7.40
CA GLY A 255 6.01 5.15 8.57
C GLY A 255 6.84 4.01 9.15
N ASN A 256 6.49 2.77 8.84
CA ASN A 256 7.08 1.59 9.44
C ASN A 256 6.93 0.34 8.53
N ASN A 257 7.49 -0.78 8.98
CA ASN A 257 7.44 -2.05 8.23
C ASN A 257 6.01 -2.56 8.02
N GLN A 258 5.10 -2.35 8.98
CA GLN A 258 3.71 -2.80 8.88
C GLN A 258 2.98 -2.03 7.78
N ASP A 259 3.17 -0.72 7.72
CA ASP A 259 2.64 0.11 6.64
C ASP A 259 3.14 -0.36 5.28
N ALA A 260 4.44 -0.66 5.18
CA ALA A 260 5.03 -1.15 3.94
C ALA A 260 4.40 -2.50 3.52
N LEU A 261 4.27 -3.45 4.44
CA LEU A 261 3.60 -4.74 4.18
C LEU A 261 2.14 -4.59 3.77
N ASN A 262 1.45 -3.60 4.35
CA ASN A 262 0.05 -3.26 4.10
C ASN A 262 -0.16 -2.40 2.84
N THR A 263 0.92 -2.03 2.15
CA THR A 263 0.83 -1.18 0.97
C THR A 263 0.64 -2.01 -0.29
N LYS A 264 -0.42 -1.67 -1.05
CA LYS A 264 -0.55 -2.01 -2.46
C LYS A 264 -0.04 -0.84 -3.29
N VAL A 265 0.91 -1.12 -4.17
CA VAL A 265 1.46 -0.19 -5.16
C VAL A 265 0.82 -0.48 -6.50
N GLU A 266 0.21 0.53 -7.12
CA GLU A 266 -0.49 0.38 -8.40
C GLU A 266 0.03 1.37 -9.44
N PHE A 267 0.81 0.85 -10.40
CA PHE A 267 1.28 1.66 -11.53
C PHE A 267 0.24 1.67 -12.64
N LEU A 268 0.30 2.74 -13.46
CA LEU A 268 -0.57 2.90 -14.62
C LEU A 268 -2.07 2.94 -14.25
N ALA A 269 -2.41 3.28 -13.00
CA ALA A 269 -3.79 3.56 -12.59
C ALA A 269 -4.24 4.90 -13.18
N GLN A 270 -4.64 4.93 -14.44
CA GLN A 270 -4.93 6.16 -15.18
C GLN A 270 -5.92 5.88 -16.30
N SER A 271 -6.53 6.96 -16.79
CA SER A 271 -7.40 6.89 -17.97
C SER A 271 -6.65 6.33 -19.18
N THR A 272 -7.31 5.50 -20.00
CA THR A 272 -6.73 5.00 -21.26
C THR A 272 -6.72 6.05 -22.36
N SER A 273 -7.61 7.06 -22.29
CA SER A 273 -7.70 8.11 -23.29
C SER A 273 -8.38 9.38 -22.77
N CYS A 274 -8.06 10.53 -23.36
CA CYS A 274 -8.68 11.80 -22.98
C CYS A 274 -10.17 11.98 -23.38
N LYS A 275 -10.84 10.95 -23.91
CA LYS A 275 -12.16 11.12 -24.56
C LYS A 275 -13.34 11.11 -23.59
N GLY A 276 -13.10 10.95 -22.28
CA GLY A 276 -14.13 10.77 -21.27
C GLY A 276 -14.87 9.43 -21.45
N GLY A 277 -15.36 8.87 -20.34
CA GLY A 277 -16.12 7.62 -20.33
C GLY A 277 -15.63 6.57 -19.35
N GLU A 278 -14.43 6.75 -18.80
CA GLU A 278 -13.92 5.99 -17.66
C GLU A 278 -14.19 6.77 -16.38
N THR A 279 -14.49 6.06 -15.29
CA THR A 279 -14.63 6.65 -13.95
C THR A 279 -13.27 6.67 -13.26
N CYS A 280 -12.52 7.73 -13.50
CA CYS A 280 -11.20 7.95 -12.88
C CYS A 280 -11.27 8.84 -11.64
N ASP A 281 -12.35 9.60 -11.45
CA ASP A 281 -12.60 10.54 -10.34
C ASP A 281 -13.24 9.87 -9.11
N SER A 282 -12.84 8.64 -8.83
CA SER A 282 -13.25 7.89 -7.65
C SER A 282 -12.06 7.14 -7.06
N GLN A 283 -12.09 6.89 -5.74
CA GLN A 283 -11.09 6.05 -5.08
C GLN A 283 -10.96 4.69 -5.79
N GLY A 284 -9.74 4.32 -6.18
CA GLY A 284 -9.51 3.08 -6.92
C GLY A 284 -9.91 3.12 -8.40
N GLY A 285 -10.43 4.26 -8.89
CA GLY A 285 -10.86 4.46 -10.28
C GLY A 285 -9.71 4.29 -11.27
N CYS A 286 -10.05 3.85 -12.49
CA CYS A 286 -9.10 3.55 -13.56
C CYS A 286 -7.93 2.66 -13.09
N PRO A 287 -8.23 1.40 -12.68
CA PRO A 287 -7.25 0.52 -12.06
C PRO A 287 -6.09 0.22 -13.00
N GLY A 288 -4.90 0.16 -12.41
CA GLY A 288 -3.67 -0.09 -13.14
C GLY A 288 -3.42 -1.58 -13.33
N PRO A 289 -2.93 -2.03 -14.49
CA PRO A 289 -2.61 -3.44 -14.75
C PRO A 289 -1.41 -3.97 -13.93
N ILE A 290 -0.72 -3.12 -13.18
CA ILE A 290 0.49 -3.48 -12.42
C ILE A 290 0.24 -3.20 -10.94
N GLY A 291 -0.12 -4.26 -10.21
CA GLY A 291 -0.16 -4.25 -8.75
C GLY A 291 1.08 -4.94 -8.19
N VAL A 292 1.82 -4.24 -7.33
CA VAL A 292 2.85 -4.84 -6.47
C VAL A 292 2.37 -4.73 -5.03
N THR A 293 2.45 -5.82 -4.28
CA THR A 293 1.97 -5.88 -2.88
C THR A 293 3.13 -6.09 -1.93
N SER A 294 2.96 -5.62 -0.70
CA SER A 294 3.86 -5.88 0.42
C SER A 294 5.33 -5.54 0.16
N PRO A 295 5.64 -4.31 -0.29
CA PRO A 295 7.02 -3.85 -0.41
C PRO A 295 7.75 -3.87 0.94
N THR A 296 9.08 -3.96 0.89
CA THR A 296 9.93 -3.98 2.08
C THR A 296 10.47 -2.58 2.36
N LEU A 297 10.33 -2.08 3.58
CA LEU A 297 10.91 -0.79 3.95
C LEU A 297 12.44 -0.85 3.92
N VAL A 298 13.07 0.14 3.26
CA VAL A 298 14.53 0.26 3.13
C VAL A 298 15.06 1.40 3.97
N ALA A 299 14.39 2.56 3.91
CA ALA A 299 14.76 3.74 4.68
C ALA A 299 13.51 4.55 4.99
N VAL A 300 13.54 5.26 6.11
CA VAL A 300 12.50 6.20 6.51
C VAL A 300 13.15 7.39 7.21
N SER A 301 12.55 8.56 7.08
CA SER A 301 12.93 9.78 7.79
C SER A 301 11.67 10.54 8.15
N GLU A 302 11.41 10.68 9.45
CA GLU A 302 10.30 11.50 9.97
C GLU A 302 10.61 12.99 9.79
N GLU A 303 11.86 13.40 10.02
CA GLU A 303 12.31 14.79 9.87
C GLU A 303 12.16 15.31 8.42
N LEU A 304 12.51 14.47 7.44
CA LEU A 304 12.40 14.82 6.03
C LEU A 304 11.11 14.33 5.39
N ASP A 305 10.22 13.69 6.17
CA ASP A 305 8.98 13.06 5.73
C ASP A 305 9.11 12.23 4.43
N TYR A 306 10.07 11.31 4.38
CA TYR A 306 10.20 10.36 3.27
C TYR A 306 10.32 8.90 3.72
N ALA A 307 9.86 7.99 2.88
CA ALA A 307 10.08 6.56 3.00
C ALA A 307 10.49 5.97 1.65
N VAL A 308 11.55 5.15 1.66
CA VAL A 308 11.98 4.34 0.52
C VAL A 308 11.65 2.89 0.83
N VAL A 309 10.95 2.25 -0.08
CA VAL A 309 10.64 0.82 -0.04
C VAL A 309 11.22 0.11 -1.25
N ARG A 310 11.53 -1.18 -1.11
CA ARG A 310 11.92 -2.06 -2.21
C ARG A 310 10.72 -2.90 -2.63
N LEU A 311 10.43 -2.89 -3.92
CA LEU A 311 9.33 -3.66 -4.49
C LEU A 311 9.73 -5.14 -4.59
N GLY A 312 8.91 -6.01 -4.00
CA GLY A 312 9.00 -7.46 -4.22
C GLY A 312 8.29 -7.81 -5.52
N ILE A 313 8.99 -8.44 -6.47
CA ILE A 313 8.39 -9.02 -7.67
C ILE A 313 8.68 -10.52 -7.62
N ASN A 314 7.64 -11.34 -7.46
CA ASN A 314 7.61 -12.81 -7.40
C ASN A 314 8.98 -13.53 -7.40
N ASP A 315 9.41 -14.02 -6.22
CA ASP A 315 10.31 -15.15 -5.86
C ASP A 315 11.39 -15.71 -6.80
N SER A 316 11.87 -15.01 -7.82
CA SER A 316 13.04 -15.45 -8.60
C SER A 316 13.78 -14.24 -9.15
N ILE A 317 14.90 -13.90 -8.48
CA ILE A 317 15.86 -12.84 -8.86
C ILE A 317 15.15 -11.59 -9.38
N ALA A 318 14.82 -10.63 -8.51
CA ALA A 318 14.04 -9.45 -8.85
C ALA A 318 14.64 -8.69 -10.06
N ASP A 319 14.20 -9.07 -11.26
CA ASP A 319 14.49 -8.41 -12.51
C ASP A 319 13.37 -7.40 -12.75
N TYR A 320 13.69 -6.15 -12.47
CA TYR A 320 12.77 -5.02 -12.66
C TYR A 320 12.65 -4.61 -14.12
N SER A 321 13.34 -5.27 -15.07
CA SER A 321 13.30 -4.95 -16.50
C SER A 321 11.88 -4.88 -17.05
N GLY A 322 11.04 -5.88 -16.76
CA GLY A 322 9.65 -5.90 -17.21
C GLY A 322 8.77 -4.84 -16.54
N LEU A 323 9.11 -4.40 -15.31
CA LEU A 323 8.45 -3.25 -14.69
C LEU A 323 8.85 -1.97 -15.41
N TYR A 324 10.15 -1.73 -15.58
CA TYR A 324 10.69 -0.56 -16.24
C TYR A 324 10.25 -0.43 -17.70
N GLU A 325 10.12 -1.53 -18.43
CA GLU A 325 9.56 -1.52 -19.79
C GLU A 325 8.12 -1.00 -19.80
N LYS A 326 7.28 -1.49 -18.87
CA LYS A 326 5.88 -1.06 -18.78
C LYS A 326 5.72 0.36 -18.26
N THR A 327 6.56 0.79 -17.32
CA THR A 327 6.51 2.15 -16.74
C THR A 327 7.35 3.14 -17.51
N SER A 328 7.91 2.78 -18.67
CA SER A 328 8.82 3.64 -19.45
C SER A 328 10.02 4.16 -18.62
N GLY A 329 10.52 3.32 -17.72
CA GLY A 329 11.68 3.56 -16.87
C GLY A 329 11.33 3.89 -15.42
N TYR A 330 12.16 4.76 -14.84
CA TYR A 330 12.11 5.26 -13.47
C TYR A 330 12.41 6.76 -13.47
N LEU A 331 12.17 7.40 -12.34
CA LEU A 331 12.52 8.81 -12.15
C LEU A 331 13.85 8.96 -11.43
N GLN A 332 14.46 10.12 -11.63
CA GLN A 332 15.73 10.51 -11.04
C GLN A 332 15.61 11.89 -10.43
N PHE A 333 16.27 12.09 -9.29
CA PHE A 333 16.46 13.39 -8.69
C PHE A 333 17.42 14.24 -9.52
N ARG A 334 17.17 15.55 -9.53
CA ARG A 334 18.12 16.55 -10.02
C ARG A 334 19.06 16.94 -8.87
N ALA A 335 20.35 16.64 -9.00
CA ALA A 335 21.36 16.91 -7.96
C ALA A 335 21.45 18.39 -7.55
N SER A 336 21.19 19.31 -8.49
CA SER A 336 21.21 20.75 -8.21
C SER A 336 19.99 21.27 -7.46
N GLY A 337 18.95 20.44 -7.27
CA GLY A 337 17.68 20.85 -6.67
C GLY A 337 16.86 21.80 -7.54
N ALA A 338 15.90 22.45 -6.88
CA ALA A 338 14.98 23.42 -7.48
C ALA A 338 15.63 24.80 -7.67
N VAL A 339 15.21 25.49 -8.73
CA VAL A 339 15.61 26.86 -9.07
C VAL A 339 14.38 27.77 -8.99
N PRO A 340 14.45 28.95 -8.35
CA PRO A 340 13.31 29.87 -8.29
C PRO A 340 12.78 30.22 -9.68
N LYS A 341 11.45 30.24 -9.81
CA LYS A 341 10.70 30.54 -11.03
C LYS A 341 10.81 29.53 -12.17
N GLU A 342 11.48 28.39 -11.96
CA GLU A 342 11.45 27.33 -12.97
C GLU A 342 10.06 26.71 -13.07
N SER A 343 9.63 26.37 -14.29
CA SER A 343 8.33 25.74 -14.54
C SER A 343 8.35 24.27 -14.13
N ILE A 344 7.28 23.83 -13.48
CA ILE A 344 7.17 22.49 -12.87
C ILE A 344 5.83 21.82 -13.21
N TYR A 345 5.77 20.51 -13.01
CA TYR A 345 4.53 19.73 -13.05
C TYR A 345 4.57 18.58 -12.05
N ILE A 346 3.39 18.13 -11.63
CA ILE A 346 3.20 17.17 -10.55
C ILE A 346 2.23 16.07 -11.03
N PRO A 347 2.74 14.92 -11.47
CA PRO A 347 1.93 13.71 -11.63
C PRO A 347 1.58 13.13 -10.25
N GLN A 348 0.30 12.89 -10.01
CA GLN A 348 -0.24 12.56 -8.69
C GLN A 348 -1.51 11.70 -8.75
N HIS A 349 -1.88 11.11 -7.61
CA HIS A 349 -3.13 10.39 -7.38
C HIS A 349 -3.98 11.05 -6.29
N PRO A 350 -4.52 12.26 -6.55
CA PRO A 350 -5.33 12.96 -5.56
C PRO A 350 -6.58 12.13 -5.23
N LEU A 351 -6.94 12.07 -3.96
CA LEU A 351 -8.04 11.32 -3.38
C LEU A 351 -8.04 9.82 -3.73
N GLY A 352 -6.89 9.26 -4.12
CA GLY A 352 -6.81 7.88 -4.61
C GLY A 352 -7.41 7.67 -6.00
N TYR A 353 -7.59 8.74 -6.78
CA TYR A 353 -8.15 8.72 -8.13
C TYR A 353 -7.19 8.10 -9.15
N GLY A 354 -7.69 7.94 -10.38
CA GLY A 354 -6.82 7.74 -11.54
C GLY A 354 -5.83 8.91 -11.67
N LYS A 355 -4.65 8.63 -12.22
CA LYS A 355 -3.53 9.58 -12.29
C LYS A 355 -3.93 10.88 -12.96
N ARG A 356 -3.59 11.98 -12.29
CA ARG A 356 -3.73 13.34 -12.80
C ARG A 356 -2.36 13.99 -12.90
N ILE A 357 -2.23 14.95 -13.80
CA ILE A 357 -1.05 15.81 -13.91
C ILE A 357 -1.53 17.22 -13.62
N ALA A 358 -0.92 17.86 -12.62
CA ALA A 358 -1.13 19.27 -12.32
C ALA A 358 0.10 20.05 -12.81
N TRP A 359 -0.12 21.11 -13.59
CA TRP A 359 0.95 21.95 -14.14
C TRP A 359 0.56 23.43 -14.26
N LEU A 360 -0.68 23.78 -13.88
CA LEU A 360 -1.19 25.14 -13.92
C LEU A 360 -1.38 25.68 -12.52
N TYR A 361 -1.36 27.01 -12.45
CA TYR A 361 -1.88 27.79 -11.35
C TYR A 361 -2.49 29.08 -11.91
N ASN A 362 -3.78 29.29 -11.68
CA ASN A 362 -4.59 30.38 -12.26
C ASN A 362 -4.44 30.52 -13.78
N GLY A 363 -4.49 29.38 -14.49
CA GLY A 363 -4.41 29.30 -15.95
C GLY A 363 -3.03 29.61 -16.54
N GLN A 364 -1.99 29.72 -15.71
CA GLN A 364 -0.60 29.92 -16.14
C GLN A 364 0.25 28.70 -15.75
N PRO A 365 1.33 28.39 -16.48
CA PRO A 365 2.27 27.35 -16.08
C PRO A 365 2.76 27.58 -14.64
N GLY A 366 2.57 26.57 -13.80
CA GLY A 366 3.03 26.57 -12.43
C GLY A 366 4.56 26.55 -12.36
N ARG A 367 5.08 27.06 -11.25
CA ARG A 367 6.52 27.26 -11.06
C ARG A 367 6.91 27.15 -9.60
N VAL A 368 8.21 27.01 -9.35
CA VAL A 368 8.81 27.22 -8.03
C VAL A 368 8.68 28.69 -7.65
N GLU A 369 7.99 28.99 -6.55
CA GLU A 369 7.80 30.37 -6.06
C GLU A 369 8.77 30.72 -4.93
N SER A 370 9.18 29.72 -4.15
CA SER A 370 10.10 29.89 -3.02
C SER A 370 10.99 28.67 -2.84
N LEU A 371 12.13 28.84 -2.19
CA LEU A 371 12.97 27.75 -1.66
C LEU A 371 12.89 27.66 -0.13
N THR A 372 11.92 28.38 0.44
CA THR A 372 11.61 28.35 1.86
C THR A 372 10.11 28.46 2.08
N VAL A 373 9.52 27.60 2.92
CA VAL A 373 8.09 27.61 3.26
C VAL A 373 7.93 27.62 4.77
N THR A 374 7.21 28.60 5.30
CA THR A 374 7.07 28.77 6.77
C THR A 374 5.99 27.90 7.40
N GLU A 375 4.98 27.49 6.63
CA GLU A 375 3.85 26.67 7.10
C GLU A 375 4.13 25.17 7.01
N CYS A 376 5.25 24.81 6.39
CA CYS A 376 5.76 23.44 6.23
C CYS A 376 7.15 23.36 6.86
N ARG A 377 8.15 22.79 6.16
CA ARG A 377 9.56 22.87 6.58
C ARG A 377 10.21 24.12 6.01
N GLU A 378 11.03 24.80 6.82
CA GLU A 378 11.63 26.09 6.46
C GLU A 378 12.40 26.06 5.14
N ASP A 379 13.04 24.94 4.79
CA ASP A 379 13.83 24.73 3.58
C ASP A 379 13.06 24.05 2.44
N ASP A 380 11.73 23.92 2.54
CA ASP A 380 10.93 23.34 1.46
C ASP A 380 10.85 24.22 0.21
N VAL A 381 10.69 23.55 -0.92
CA VAL A 381 10.37 24.17 -2.21
C VAL A 381 8.89 24.55 -2.23
N GLY A 382 8.60 25.84 -2.34
CA GLY A 382 7.26 26.40 -2.34
C GLY A 382 6.66 26.55 -3.74
N TYR A 383 5.40 26.16 -3.93
CA TYR A 383 4.65 26.31 -5.19
C TYR A 383 3.13 26.37 -4.96
N TYR A 384 2.37 26.79 -5.96
CA TYR A 384 0.90 26.92 -5.89
C TYR A 384 0.13 25.95 -6.79
N ILE A 385 0.82 24.99 -7.42
CA ILE A 385 0.15 23.94 -8.21
C ILE A 385 -0.73 23.09 -7.30
N ASP A 386 -1.95 22.83 -7.77
CA ASP A 386 -2.97 22.07 -7.05
C ASP A 386 -2.51 20.68 -6.62
N THR A 387 -2.76 20.39 -5.34
CA THR A 387 -2.66 19.06 -4.73
C THR A 387 -3.86 18.85 -3.82
N GLN A 388 -4.14 17.60 -3.47
CA GLN A 388 -5.20 17.20 -2.53
C GLN A 388 -4.75 15.95 -1.80
N GLU A 389 -5.42 15.62 -0.70
CA GLU A 389 -5.21 14.37 0.06
C GLU A 389 -4.87 13.20 -0.87
N GLY A 390 -3.75 12.52 -0.63
CA GLY A 390 -3.26 11.42 -1.46
C GLY A 390 -2.28 11.84 -2.56
N ALA A 391 -2.06 13.15 -2.72
CA ALA A 391 -0.92 13.69 -3.45
C ALA A 391 0.39 13.55 -2.67
N SER A 392 0.35 13.31 -1.35
CA SER A 392 1.49 12.97 -0.51
C SER A 392 2.46 12.02 -1.22
N GLY A 393 3.72 12.44 -1.37
CA GLY A 393 4.80 11.67 -1.97
C GLY A 393 4.94 11.86 -3.48
N SER A 394 4.10 12.70 -4.09
CA SER A 394 4.18 13.01 -5.52
C SER A 394 5.50 13.67 -5.89
N PRO A 395 6.13 13.27 -7.00
CA PRO A 395 7.33 13.93 -7.48
C PRO A 395 6.99 15.29 -8.09
N ILE A 396 7.78 16.31 -7.76
CA ILE A 396 7.73 17.62 -8.41
C ILE A 396 8.84 17.64 -9.45
N LEU A 397 8.50 17.71 -10.73
CA LEU A 397 9.46 17.65 -11.83
C LEU A 397 9.65 19.01 -12.49
N GLY A 398 10.90 19.38 -12.77
CA GLY A 398 11.20 20.54 -13.60
C GLY A 398 10.92 20.25 -15.08
N THR A 399 10.21 21.13 -15.77
CA THR A 399 9.85 20.98 -17.19
C THR A 399 11.05 21.01 -18.14
N SER A 400 12.19 21.54 -17.71
CA SER A 400 13.39 21.69 -18.55
C SER A 400 14.16 20.39 -18.78
N ASP A 401 14.14 19.46 -17.83
CA ASP A 401 14.88 18.20 -17.89
C ASP A 401 14.07 16.97 -17.44
N HIS A 402 12.86 17.18 -16.90
CA HIS A 402 11.97 16.15 -16.37
C HIS A 402 12.61 15.29 -15.27
N ASN A 403 13.50 15.87 -14.48
CA ASN A 403 14.02 15.29 -13.25
C ASN A 403 13.29 15.85 -12.03
N VAL A 404 13.26 15.05 -10.96
CA VAL A 404 12.58 15.39 -9.71
C VAL A 404 13.42 16.40 -8.93
N ILE A 405 12.86 17.58 -8.67
CA ILE A 405 13.51 18.65 -7.93
C ILE A 405 13.10 18.69 -6.45
N ALA A 406 11.93 18.15 -6.14
CA ALA A 406 11.38 18.04 -4.79
C ALA A 406 10.28 16.95 -4.73
N MET A 407 9.84 16.59 -3.53
CA MET A 407 8.73 15.66 -3.29
C MET A 407 7.65 16.32 -2.45
N HIS A 408 6.40 16.32 -2.90
CA HIS A 408 5.29 16.92 -2.16
C HIS A 408 5.07 16.22 -0.81
N HIS A 409 4.77 16.99 0.24
CA HIS A 409 4.43 16.44 1.55
C HIS A 409 3.48 17.31 2.38
N CYS A 410 3.45 18.62 2.12
CA CYS A 410 2.72 19.58 2.93
C CYS A 410 2.00 20.62 2.06
N GLY A 411 0.89 21.17 2.58
CA GLY A 411 0.07 22.15 1.89
C GLY A 411 -0.58 23.20 2.80
N GLY A 412 -1.21 24.17 2.15
CA GLY A 412 -1.92 25.30 2.79
C GLY A 412 -2.22 26.46 1.83
N CYS A 413 -2.31 26.18 0.52
CA CYS A 413 -2.11 27.07 -0.63
C CYS A 413 -0.65 27.18 -1.08
N LEU A 414 0.25 27.75 -0.26
CA LEU A 414 1.67 27.62 -0.58
C LEU A 414 2.13 26.21 -0.23
N ASN A 415 2.04 25.31 -1.20
CA ASN A 415 2.42 23.91 -1.03
C ASN A 415 3.93 23.80 -0.84
N GLY A 416 4.33 22.85 0.02
CA GLY A 416 5.71 22.54 0.35
C GLY A 416 6.15 21.20 -0.23
N GLY A 417 7.34 21.20 -0.82
CA GLY A 417 8.00 19.99 -1.29
C GLY A 417 9.40 19.84 -0.70
N ILE A 418 9.71 18.66 -0.16
CA ILE A 418 11.01 18.31 0.37
C ILE A 418 12.04 18.41 -0.78
N PRO A 419 13.10 19.23 -0.67
CA PRO A 419 14.10 19.35 -1.72
C PRO A 419 14.77 18.01 -2.02
N ALA A 420 14.98 17.71 -3.30
CA ALA A 420 15.67 16.50 -3.74
C ALA A 420 17.06 16.35 -3.08
N GLN A 421 17.75 17.47 -2.86
CA GLN A 421 19.09 17.51 -2.26
C GLN A 421 19.10 16.94 -0.84
N SER A 422 18.13 17.33 0.00
CA SER A 422 18.01 16.84 1.38
C SER A 422 17.78 15.32 1.42
N ILE A 423 16.94 14.80 0.51
CA ILE A 423 16.69 13.35 0.40
C ILE A 423 17.94 12.63 -0.11
N ILE A 424 18.63 13.16 -1.12
CA ILE A 424 19.87 12.57 -1.65
C ILE A 424 20.93 12.49 -0.54
N GLU A 425 21.13 13.58 0.20
CA GLU A 425 22.14 13.67 1.26
C GLU A 425 21.86 12.67 2.39
N ASP A 426 20.61 12.58 2.85
CA ASP A 426 20.21 11.66 3.92
C ASP A 426 20.32 10.19 3.47
N LEU A 427 19.84 9.84 2.27
CA LEU A 427 20.00 8.49 1.71
C LEU A 427 21.46 8.10 1.47
N THR A 428 22.30 9.06 1.06
CA THR A 428 23.74 8.85 0.89
C THR A 428 24.40 8.59 2.25
N THR A 429 24.06 9.38 3.25
CA THR A 429 24.56 9.24 4.63
C THR A 429 24.16 7.89 5.24
N LYS A 430 22.93 7.45 4.97
CA LYS A 430 22.42 6.12 5.37
C LYS A 430 23.03 4.97 4.55
N GLY A 431 23.74 5.24 3.45
CA GLY A 431 24.36 4.23 2.60
C GLY A 431 23.36 3.42 1.76
N VAL A 432 22.16 3.95 1.53
CA VAL A 432 21.03 3.26 0.89
C VAL A 432 20.45 4.03 -0.30
N LEU A 433 21.16 5.05 -0.81
CA LEU A 433 20.79 5.74 -2.04
C LEU A 433 20.76 4.74 -3.21
N PRO A 434 19.59 4.50 -3.86
CA PRO A 434 19.50 3.56 -4.97
C PRO A 434 20.39 3.96 -6.14
N LYS A 435 20.93 2.99 -6.88
CA LYS A 435 21.66 3.34 -8.12
C LYS A 435 20.74 4.00 -9.14
N CYS A 436 21.34 4.82 -10.01
CA CYS A 436 20.64 5.59 -11.03
C CYS A 436 19.56 6.54 -10.48
N SER A 437 19.51 6.81 -9.17
CA SER A 437 18.51 7.68 -8.56
C SER A 437 18.76 9.16 -8.76
N VAL A 438 19.98 9.56 -9.16
CA VAL A 438 20.37 10.95 -9.40
C VAL A 438 20.77 11.10 -10.87
N ALA A 439 20.20 12.09 -11.54
CA ALA A 439 20.55 12.42 -12.93
C ALA A 439 21.97 12.98 -13.01
N THR A 440 22.74 12.51 -13.99
CA THR A 440 24.14 12.89 -14.24
C THR A 440 24.28 14.03 -15.21
#